data_AF-A0AAE0INT4-F1
#
_entry.id   AF-A0AAE0INT4-F1
#
_cell.length_a   1.000
_cell.length_b   1.000
_cell.length_c   1.000
_cell.angle_alpha   90.00
_cell.angle_beta   90.00
_cell.angle_gamma   90.00
#
_symmetry.space_group_name_H-M   'P 1'
#
loop_
_entity.id
_entity.type
_entity.pdbx_description
1 polymer ?
#
loop_
_entity_poly.entity_id
_entity_poly.type
_entity_poly.pdbx_seq_one_letter_code
_entity_poly.pdbx_strand_id
1 'polypeptide(L)'
;MLSCEKPSHHHTKKSDGRPSVFEILSYRRVRLAATTAIVCLALLGLVHRYDDLTMPTWSRGTRSSSIPDTQEVPATQQPIPPPPGDSIPINWSRFAYTQYVTNSAYLCNSVMLFERLHHLGSRPDRVMLYPAEMLPHPDAAPSTSLGDDARLLIKARDEYNVKLVPIQVQRRDGQDATWAESFTKLLAFNQTSYARILALDSDSTVLQSMDELFLLPPCPVAMPRAYWLYPSTKKLASHIILLTPSPTTFALITSRIERAQKNDYDMEILNDLFGASAMVLPHRAYALLTSEFRAADHSFYLGGGRGRRRSDWPVPKPWVTNKESLRREKEPPCGEGREDCLQRDLWNGFYEDFRERRKKTRLSAAALADNTQRVKRRSLSTEST
;
A
#
# COMPACT_ATOMS: atom_id res chain seq x y z
N MET A 1 -23.46 43.11 -13.82
CA MET A 1 -22.33 43.90 -14.33
C MET A 1 -21.38 44.14 -13.17
N LEU A 2 -20.30 43.36 -13.07
CA LEU A 2 -19.28 43.51 -12.04
C LEU A 2 -17.93 43.56 -12.74
N SER A 3 -17.30 44.73 -12.66
CA SER A 3 -15.98 45.06 -13.19
C SER A 3 -14.89 44.18 -12.58
N CYS A 4 -13.97 43.73 -13.43
CA CYS A 4 -12.70 43.14 -13.03
C CYS A 4 -11.71 44.25 -12.67
N GLU A 5 -11.22 44.24 -11.43
CA GLU A 5 -10.11 45.07 -10.97
C GLU A 5 -8.81 44.22 -11.04
N LYS A 6 -7.80 44.72 -11.75
CA LYS A 6 -6.49 44.07 -11.92
C LYS A 6 -5.64 44.21 -10.65
N PRO A 7 -4.82 43.20 -10.28
CA PRO A 7 -3.82 43.37 -9.24
C PRO A 7 -2.56 44.07 -9.78
N SER A 8 -2.02 44.94 -8.94
CA SER A 8 -0.84 45.78 -9.10
C SER A 8 0.46 44.97 -9.04
N HIS A 9 1.35 45.21 -10.01
CA HIS A 9 2.71 44.68 -10.04
C HIS A 9 3.60 45.42 -9.03
N HIS A 10 4.03 44.75 -7.97
CA HIS A 10 5.18 45.21 -7.17
C HIS A 10 6.48 44.76 -7.85
N HIS A 11 7.22 45.73 -8.40
CA HIS A 11 8.61 45.55 -8.82
C HIS A 11 9.50 45.31 -7.59
N THR A 12 10.06 44.11 -7.48
CA THR A 12 11.24 43.85 -6.63
C THR A 12 12.48 43.99 -7.50
N LYS A 13 13.37 44.91 -7.12
CA LYS A 13 14.71 45.09 -7.70
C LYS A 13 15.50 43.79 -7.50
N LYS A 14 15.86 43.11 -8.59
CA LYS A 14 16.92 42.10 -8.60
C LYS A 14 18.26 42.82 -8.46
N SER A 15 18.97 42.61 -7.37
CA SER A 15 20.39 42.96 -7.26
C SER A 15 21.19 41.91 -8.03
N ASP A 16 21.85 42.33 -9.12
CA ASP A 16 22.89 41.55 -9.78
C ASP A 16 24.12 41.45 -8.87
N GLY A 17 24.20 40.36 -8.11
CA GLY A 17 25.41 39.95 -7.41
C GLY A 17 25.77 38.53 -7.87
N ARG A 18 26.93 38.37 -8.51
CA ARG A 18 27.46 37.02 -8.83
C ARG A 18 27.68 36.27 -7.50
N PRO A 19 27.18 35.04 -7.34
CA PRO A 19 27.33 34.30 -6.09
C PRO A 19 28.80 33.99 -5.82
N SER A 20 29.18 34.05 -4.55
CA SER A 20 30.54 33.72 -4.09
C SER A 20 30.82 32.22 -4.33
N VAL A 21 32.10 31.85 -4.57
CA VAL A 21 32.51 30.45 -4.77
C VAL A 21 32.09 29.56 -3.59
N PHE A 22 32.06 30.11 -2.37
CA PHE A 22 31.57 29.41 -1.18
C PHE A 22 30.05 29.19 -1.18
N GLU A 23 29.27 30.07 -1.79
CA GLU A 23 27.82 29.88 -1.99
C GLU A 23 27.54 28.87 -3.11
N ILE A 24 28.40 28.81 -4.14
CA ILE A 24 28.28 27.80 -5.20
C ILE A 24 28.59 26.39 -4.64
N LEU A 25 29.54 26.28 -3.70
CA LEU A 25 29.89 25.03 -3.03
C LEU A 25 28.88 24.60 -1.95
N SER A 26 27.96 25.47 -1.51
CA SER A 26 26.94 25.11 -0.52
C SER A 26 25.76 24.33 -1.13
N TYR A 27 25.55 24.45 -2.45
CA TYR A 27 24.47 23.74 -3.16
C TYR A 27 24.66 22.21 -3.11
N ARG A 28 23.64 21.50 -2.62
CA ARG A 28 23.65 20.02 -2.47
C ARG A 28 23.97 19.28 -3.77
N ARG A 29 23.51 19.78 -4.93
CA ARG A 29 23.81 19.19 -6.25
C ARG A 29 25.28 19.36 -6.64
N VAL A 30 25.89 20.49 -6.29
CA VAL A 30 27.32 20.76 -6.52
C VAL A 30 28.17 19.93 -5.56
N ARG A 31 27.76 19.81 -4.28
CA ARG A 31 28.42 18.92 -3.31
C ARG A 31 28.37 17.46 -3.75
N LEU A 32 27.21 16.97 -4.17
CA LEU A 32 27.05 15.58 -4.62
C LEU A 32 27.90 15.32 -5.89
N ALA A 33 27.87 16.23 -6.86
CA ALA A 33 28.69 16.13 -8.06
C ALA A 33 30.19 16.17 -7.75
N ALA A 34 30.62 17.06 -6.85
CA ALA A 34 32.01 17.16 -6.42
C ALA A 34 32.48 15.90 -5.66
N THR A 35 31.65 15.37 -4.74
CA THR A 35 31.98 14.13 -4.04
C THR A 35 32.06 12.93 -4.98
N THR A 36 31.14 12.82 -5.94
CA THR A 36 31.19 11.75 -6.94
C THR A 36 32.43 11.87 -7.83
N ALA A 37 32.79 13.09 -8.26
CA ALA A 37 34.00 13.32 -9.05
C ALA A 37 35.27 12.95 -8.27
N ILE A 38 35.35 13.30 -6.98
CA ILE A 38 36.49 12.95 -6.10
C ILE A 38 36.60 11.43 -5.93
N VAL A 39 35.49 10.73 -5.71
CA VAL A 39 35.49 9.26 -5.57
C VAL A 39 35.90 8.60 -6.89
N CYS A 40 35.39 9.06 -8.03
CA CYS A 40 35.80 8.54 -9.35
C CYS A 40 37.30 8.77 -9.62
N LEU A 41 37.84 9.94 -9.26
CA LEU A 41 39.28 10.23 -9.40
C LEU A 41 40.14 9.37 -8.48
N ALA A 42 39.69 9.10 -7.24
CA ALA A 42 40.37 8.21 -6.32
C ALA A 42 40.40 6.75 -6.83
N LEU A 43 39.29 6.28 -7.40
CA LEU A 43 39.21 4.95 -8.02
C LEU A 43 40.08 4.86 -9.28
N LEU A 44 40.11 5.88 -10.13
CA LEU A 44 41.01 5.95 -11.30
C LEU A 44 42.49 5.96 -10.88
N GLY A 45 42.84 6.67 -9.80
CA GLY A 45 44.19 6.67 -9.24
C GLY A 45 44.60 5.31 -8.64
N LEU A 46 43.65 4.56 -8.07
CA LEU A 46 43.87 3.20 -7.58
C LEU A 46 44.08 2.21 -8.73
N VAL A 47 43.33 2.35 -9.82
CA VAL A 47 43.49 1.52 -11.04
C VAL A 47 44.84 1.81 -11.71
N HIS A 48 45.25 3.08 -11.83
CA HIS A 48 46.57 3.43 -12.38
C HIS A 48 47.75 2.97 -11.52
N ARG A 49 47.57 2.77 -10.21
CA ARG A 49 48.59 2.18 -9.33
C ARG A 49 48.61 0.66 -9.34
N TYR A 50 47.59 0.02 -9.92
CA TYR A 50 47.49 -1.44 -9.97
C TYR A 50 48.39 -2.05 -11.06
N ASP A 51 48.74 -1.27 -12.10
CA ASP A 51 49.61 -1.71 -13.19
C ASP A 51 51.11 -1.79 -12.81
N ASP A 52 51.52 -1.22 -11.67
CA ASP A 52 52.94 -1.19 -11.22
C ASP A 52 53.32 -2.26 -10.17
N LEU A 53 52.41 -3.16 -9.80
CA LEU A 53 52.71 -4.24 -8.84
C LEU A 53 52.96 -5.57 -9.57
N THR A 54 54.23 -5.82 -9.87
CA THR A 54 54.71 -7.14 -10.29
C THR A 54 54.58 -8.15 -9.14
N MET A 55 53.76 -9.18 -9.35
CA MET A 55 53.63 -10.32 -8.44
C MET A 55 54.91 -11.18 -8.46
N PRO A 56 55.55 -11.47 -7.30
CA PRO A 56 56.64 -12.44 -7.26
C PRO A 56 56.07 -13.86 -7.35
N THR A 57 56.52 -14.63 -8.34
CA THR A 57 56.29 -16.06 -8.46
C THR A 57 57.19 -16.80 -7.48
N TRP A 58 56.60 -17.57 -6.55
CA TRP A 58 57.36 -18.50 -5.70
C TRP A 58 57.08 -19.95 -6.09
N SER A 59 58.14 -20.59 -6.54
CA SER A 59 58.26 -21.98 -6.96
C SER A 59 58.13 -22.96 -5.78
N ARG A 60 57.53 -24.11 -6.09
CA ARG A 60 57.29 -25.25 -5.20
C ARG A 60 58.61 -25.96 -4.88
N GLY A 61 59.13 -25.78 -3.67
CA GLY A 61 60.29 -26.49 -3.13
C GLY A 61 59.89 -27.37 -1.94
N THR A 62 60.06 -28.67 -2.10
CA THR A 62 59.88 -29.69 -1.06
C THR A 62 61.05 -29.66 -0.07
N ARG A 63 60.78 -29.62 1.24
CA ARG A 63 61.55 -30.39 2.24
C ARG A 63 60.86 -30.46 3.60
N SER A 64 60.91 -31.68 4.12
CA SER A 64 60.50 -32.19 5.43
C SER A 64 61.05 -31.38 6.60
N SER A 65 60.27 -31.28 7.70
CA SER A 65 60.71 -31.68 9.05
C SER A 65 59.63 -31.48 10.13
N SER A 66 59.28 -32.61 10.76
CA SER A 66 58.93 -32.85 12.18
C SER A 66 57.84 -32.04 12.91
N ILE A 67 56.81 -32.78 13.31
CA ILE A 67 55.80 -32.51 14.36
C ILE A 67 56.50 -32.54 15.76
N PRO A 68 55.99 -31.83 16.78
CA PRO A 68 55.18 -32.54 17.78
C PRO A 68 53.86 -31.86 18.18
N ASP A 69 52.88 -32.75 18.25
CA ASP A 69 51.55 -32.79 18.84
C ASP A 69 51.28 -31.89 20.06
N THR A 70 50.16 -31.15 20.07
CA THR A 70 49.30 -30.95 21.27
C THR A 70 47.90 -30.45 20.85
N GLN A 71 46.94 -31.38 20.89
CA GLN A 71 45.50 -31.26 21.20
C GLN A 71 44.56 -30.35 20.37
N GLU A 72 43.72 -31.03 19.58
CA GLU A 72 42.52 -30.52 18.90
C GLU A 72 41.40 -30.15 19.89
N VAL A 73 40.81 -28.96 19.71
CA VAL A 73 39.47 -28.61 20.18
C VAL A 73 38.51 -28.84 18.99
N PRO A 74 37.40 -29.60 19.11
CA PRO A 74 36.57 -29.89 17.96
C PRO A 74 35.88 -28.62 17.46
N ALA A 75 36.08 -28.31 16.18
CA ALA A 75 35.34 -27.26 15.49
C ALA A 75 33.84 -27.61 15.51
N THR A 76 33.05 -26.70 16.07
CA THR A 76 31.59 -26.71 16.03
C THR A 76 31.14 -26.83 14.57
N GLN A 77 30.51 -27.95 14.22
CA GLN A 77 29.91 -28.15 12.91
C GLN A 77 28.88 -27.03 12.68
N GLN A 78 29.08 -26.24 11.62
CA GLN A 78 28.03 -25.37 11.12
C GLN A 78 26.83 -26.24 10.71
N PRO A 79 25.59 -25.89 11.07
CA PRO A 79 24.42 -26.68 10.71
C PRO A 79 24.33 -26.75 9.18
N ILE A 80 24.36 -27.96 8.63
CA ILE A 80 24.08 -28.24 7.23
C ILE A 80 22.67 -27.66 6.94
N PRO A 81 22.48 -26.81 5.92
CA PRO A 81 21.15 -26.37 5.54
C PRO A 81 20.31 -27.61 5.23
N PRO A 82 19.06 -27.69 5.73
CA PRO A 82 18.21 -28.83 5.44
C PRO A 82 18.12 -29.00 3.91
N PRO A 83 18.06 -30.25 3.41
CA PRO A 83 17.87 -30.48 1.99
C PRO A 83 16.64 -29.68 1.53
N PRO A 84 16.60 -29.21 0.26
CA PRO A 84 15.41 -28.57 -0.28
C PRO A 84 14.27 -29.58 -0.17
N GLY A 85 13.49 -29.46 0.92
CA GLY A 85 12.36 -30.32 1.17
C GLY A 85 11.39 -30.13 0.02
N ASP A 86 10.80 -31.23 -0.44
CA ASP A 86 9.75 -31.22 -1.45
C ASP A 86 8.65 -30.26 -1.01
N SER A 87 8.72 -29.01 -1.48
CA SER A 87 7.75 -27.99 -1.16
C SER A 87 6.49 -28.39 -1.89
N ILE A 88 5.51 -28.92 -1.16
CA ILE A 88 4.17 -29.19 -1.69
C ILE A 88 3.73 -27.93 -2.44
N PRO A 89 3.42 -28.01 -3.75
CA PRO A 89 3.04 -26.84 -4.53
C PRO A 89 1.85 -26.12 -3.86
N ILE A 90 2.05 -24.85 -3.50
CA ILE A 90 1.01 -24.06 -2.87
C ILE A 90 -0.09 -23.77 -3.90
N ASN A 91 -1.30 -24.26 -3.64
CA ASN A 91 -2.45 -23.94 -4.47
C ASN A 91 -3.02 -22.55 -4.11
N TRP A 92 -2.54 -21.52 -4.82
CA TRP A 92 -2.92 -20.12 -4.60
C TRP A 92 -4.37 -19.80 -4.92
N SER A 93 -5.06 -20.60 -5.75
CA SER A 93 -6.48 -20.39 -6.08
C SER A 93 -7.42 -20.60 -4.89
N ARG A 94 -6.91 -21.16 -3.78
CA ARG A 94 -7.64 -21.28 -2.50
C ARG A 94 -7.60 -20.02 -1.67
N PHE A 95 -6.87 -18.99 -2.10
CA PHE A 95 -6.66 -17.75 -1.36
C PHE A 95 -7.17 -16.57 -2.17
N ALA A 96 -7.62 -15.51 -1.50
CA ALA A 96 -8.01 -14.28 -2.17
C ALA A 96 -7.66 -13.01 -1.41
N TYR A 97 -7.30 -11.96 -2.15
CA TYR A 97 -7.44 -10.58 -1.69
C TYR A 97 -8.86 -10.11 -1.96
N THR A 98 -9.50 -9.48 -0.98
CA THR A 98 -10.84 -8.94 -1.15
C THR A 98 -10.89 -7.43 -1.00
N GLN A 99 -11.73 -6.80 -1.84
CA GLN A 99 -12.22 -5.44 -1.66
C GLN A 99 -13.74 -5.46 -1.50
N TYR A 100 -14.27 -4.49 -0.77
CA TYR A 100 -15.71 -4.27 -0.64
C TYR A 100 -16.04 -2.85 -1.10
N VAL A 101 -17.06 -2.75 -1.94
CA VAL A 101 -17.51 -1.49 -2.54
C VAL A 101 -18.87 -1.14 -1.96
N THR A 102 -19.04 0.12 -1.59
CA THR A 102 -20.33 0.65 -1.10
C THR A 102 -20.85 1.79 -1.95
N ASN A 103 -19.99 2.45 -2.74
CA ASN A 103 -20.34 3.51 -3.68
C ASN A 103 -19.26 3.68 -4.76
N SER A 104 -19.54 4.52 -5.76
CA SER A 104 -18.64 4.82 -6.89
C SER A 104 -17.26 5.32 -6.46
N ALA A 105 -17.17 6.00 -5.30
CA ALA A 105 -15.90 6.49 -4.82
C ALA A 105 -14.99 5.37 -4.32
N TYR A 106 -15.54 4.43 -3.54
CA TYR A 106 -14.84 3.24 -3.07
C TYR A 106 -14.61 2.21 -4.18
N LEU A 107 -15.47 2.17 -5.21
CA LEU A 107 -15.23 1.36 -6.41
C LEU A 107 -13.92 1.77 -7.08
N CYS A 108 -13.77 3.06 -7.38
CA CYS A 108 -12.57 3.55 -8.05
C CYS A 108 -11.30 3.29 -7.21
N ASN A 109 -11.38 3.43 -5.88
CA ASN A 109 -10.28 3.07 -4.97
C ASN A 109 -9.95 1.57 -5.04
N SER A 110 -10.96 0.71 -5.04
CA SER A 110 -10.80 -0.74 -5.10
C SER A 110 -10.15 -1.19 -6.42
N VAL A 111 -10.52 -0.56 -7.54
CA VAL A 111 -9.88 -0.81 -8.85
C VAL A 111 -8.41 -0.42 -8.81
N MET A 112 -8.06 0.74 -8.24
CA MET A 112 -6.66 1.16 -8.07
C MET A 112 -5.86 0.17 -7.21
N LEU A 113 -6.47 -0.38 -6.17
CA LEU A 113 -5.83 -1.37 -5.31
C LEU A 113 -5.58 -2.68 -6.07
N PHE A 114 -6.55 -3.15 -6.86
CA PHE A 114 -6.38 -4.36 -7.68
C PHE A 114 -5.39 -4.18 -8.83
N GLU A 115 -5.34 -3.01 -9.47
CA GLU A 115 -4.28 -2.66 -10.41
C GLU A 115 -2.90 -2.82 -9.74
N ARG A 116 -2.77 -2.31 -8.51
CA ARG A 116 -1.50 -2.39 -7.77
C ARG A 116 -1.13 -3.84 -7.43
N LEU A 117 -2.08 -4.65 -6.96
CA LEU A 117 -1.86 -6.08 -6.70
C LEU A 117 -1.49 -6.84 -7.99
N HIS A 118 -2.13 -6.50 -9.11
CA HIS A 118 -1.81 -7.06 -10.42
C HIS A 118 -0.37 -6.73 -10.83
N HIS A 119 0.05 -5.47 -10.74
CA HIS A 119 1.43 -5.06 -11.03
C HIS A 119 2.47 -5.70 -10.09
N LEU A 120 2.09 -6.00 -8.85
CA LEU A 120 2.94 -6.69 -7.88
C LEU A 120 3.00 -8.21 -8.11
N GLY A 121 2.24 -8.76 -9.06
CA GLY A 121 2.21 -10.19 -9.33
C GLY A 121 1.60 -11.01 -8.19
N SER A 122 0.59 -10.46 -7.49
CA SER A 122 -0.08 -11.19 -6.40
C SER A 122 -0.61 -12.53 -6.89
N ARG A 123 -0.27 -13.63 -6.21
CA ARG A 123 -0.64 -14.99 -6.61
C ARG A 123 -2.06 -15.42 -6.23
N PRO A 124 -2.61 -15.05 -5.05
CA PRO A 124 -4.01 -15.28 -4.73
C PRO A 124 -4.96 -14.63 -5.72
N ASP A 125 -6.20 -15.12 -5.73
CA ASP A 125 -7.28 -14.51 -6.48
C ASP A 125 -7.58 -13.09 -5.99
N ARG A 126 -8.18 -12.29 -6.85
CA ARG A 126 -8.67 -10.94 -6.53
C ARG A 126 -10.18 -10.95 -6.61
N VAL A 127 -10.85 -10.56 -5.53
CA VAL A 127 -12.31 -10.66 -5.40
C VAL A 127 -12.91 -9.32 -4.99
N MET A 128 -13.86 -8.82 -5.76
CA MET A 128 -14.56 -7.57 -5.45
C MET A 128 -16.01 -7.85 -5.06
N LEU A 129 -16.35 -7.55 -3.81
CA LEU A 129 -17.74 -7.50 -3.36
C LEU A 129 -18.30 -6.13 -3.76
N TYR A 130 -19.35 -6.08 -4.59
CA TYR A 130 -19.87 -4.82 -5.12
C TYR A 130 -21.41 -4.74 -5.07
N PRO A 131 -22.00 -3.53 -4.96
CA PRO A 131 -23.45 -3.38 -4.98
C PRO A 131 -24.04 -3.87 -6.30
N ALA A 132 -24.95 -4.84 -6.24
CA ALA A 132 -25.48 -5.54 -7.41
C ALA A 132 -26.06 -4.59 -8.48
N GLU A 133 -26.61 -3.45 -8.05
CA GLU A 133 -27.16 -2.41 -8.91
C GLU A 133 -26.12 -1.74 -9.84
N MET A 134 -24.82 -1.75 -9.49
CA MET A 134 -23.77 -1.18 -10.33
C MET A 134 -23.52 -1.99 -11.59
N LEU A 135 -23.74 -3.31 -11.53
CA LEU A 135 -23.61 -4.23 -12.65
C LEU A 135 -24.44 -5.50 -12.37
N PRO A 136 -25.72 -5.55 -12.80
CA PRO A 136 -26.61 -6.68 -12.49
C PRO A 136 -26.14 -8.03 -13.04
N HIS A 137 -25.41 -8.02 -14.15
CA HIS A 137 -24.86 -9.21 -14.79
C HIS A 137 -23.33 -9.13 -14.78
N PRO A 138 -22.64 -9.87 -13.88
CA PRO A 138 -21.19 -9.83 -13.74
C PRO A 138 -20.42 -10.13 -15.04
N ASP A 139 -21.02 -10.94 -15.92
CA ASP A 139 -20.44 -11.37 -17.20
C ASP A 139 -20.82 -10.45 -18.37
N ALA A 140 -21.46 -9.31 -18.10
CA ALA A 140 -21.84 -8.37 -19.16
C ALA A 140 -20.61 -7.93 -19.98
N ALA A 141 -20.79 -7.90 -21.30
CA ALA A 141 -19.79 -7.38 -22.21
C ALA A 141 -19.64 -5.85 -22.04
N PRO A 142 -18.46 -5.29 -22.31
CA PRO A 142 -18.28 -3.83 -22.32
C PRO A 142 -19.22 -3.17 -23.34
N SER A 143 -19.90 -2.10 -22.92
CA SER A 143 -20.78 -1.29 -23.77
C SER A 143 -20.69 0.18 -23.39
N THR A 144 -20.83 1.06 -24.38
CA THR A 144 -20.88 2.52 -24.18
C THR A 144 -22.15 2.99 -23.49
N SER A 145 -23.21 2.17 -23.49
CA SER A 145 -24.46 2.47 -22.78
C SER A 145 -24.38 2.24 -21.27
N LEU A 146 -23.33 1.59 -20.78
CA LEU A 146 -23.16 1.31 -19.35
C LEU A 146 -22.76 2.58 -18.58
N GLY A 147 -23.04 2.63 -17.27
CA GLY A 147 -22.57 3.70 -16.39
C GLY A 147 -21.05 3.61 -16.13
N ASP A 148 -20.49 4.64 -15.51
CA ASP A 148 -19.07 4.66 -15.11
C ASP A 148 -18.71 3.50 -14.17
N ASP A 149 -19.59 3.16 -13.24
CA ASP A 149 -19.35 2.09 -12.27
C ASP A 149 -19.28 0.71 -12.94
N ALA A 150 -20.23 0.41 -13.82
CA ALA A 150 -20.21 -0.79 -14.64
C ALA A 150 -18.92 -0.90 -15.48
N ARG A 151 -18.44 0.21 -16.08
CA ARG A 151 -17.17 0.23 -16.82
C ARG A 151 -15.97 -0.08 -15.92
N LEU A 152 -15.93 0.48 -14.71
CA LEU A 152 -14.86 0.23 -13.75
C LEU A 152 -14.84 -1.24 -13.28
N LEU A 153 -16.02 -1.82 -13.04
CA LEU A 153 -16.16 -3.24 -12.69
C LEU A 153 -15.67 -4.15 -13.81
N ILE A 154 -16.10 -3.90 -15.04
CA ILE A 154 -15.66 -4.65 -16.22
C ILE A 154 -14.14 -4.50 -16.44
N LYS A 155 -13.58 -3.29 -16.29
CA LYS A 155 -12.14 -3.08 -16.35
C LYS A 155 -11.40 -3.93 -15.32
N ALA A 156 -11.87 -3.95 -14.07
CA ALA A 156 -11.24 -4.75 -13.02
C ALA A 156 -11.28 -6.25 -13.33
N ARG A 157 -12.41 -6.75 -13.84
CA ARG A 157 -12.57 -8.13 -14.28
C ARG A 157 -11.60 -8.47 -15.41
N ASP A 158 -11.62 -7.69 -16.48
CA ASP A 158 -10.96 -8.04 -17.74
C ASP A 158 -9.45 -7.76 -17.71
N GLU A 159 -9.01 -6.64 -17.13
CA GLU A 159 -7.58 -6.29 -17.12
C GLU A 159 -6.84 -6.84 -15.91
N TYR A 160 -7.52 -6.92 -14.76
CA TYR A 160 -6.87 -7.30 -13.50
C TYR A 160 -7.31 -8.68 -13.01
N ASN A 161 -8.10 -9.43 -13.78
CA ASN A 161 -8.60 -10.76 -13.43
C ASN A 161 -9.31 -10.76 -12.06
N VAL A 162 -10.15 -9.76 -11.82
CA VAL A 162 -10.92 -9.64 -10.58
C VAL A 162 -12.24 -10.40 -10.71
N LYS A 163 -12.50 -11.32 -9.79
CA LYS A 163 -13.78 -12.02 -9.66
C LYS A 163 -14.80 -11.07 -9.02
N LEU A 164 -15.88 -10.81 -9.74
CA LEU A 164 -16.95 -9.90 -9.30
C LEU A 164 -18.03 -10.68 -8.55
N VAL A 165 -18.34 -10.24 -7.33
CA VAL A 165 -19.38 -10.84 -6.48
C VAL A 165 -20.41 -9.77 -6.11
N PRO A 166 -21.63 -9.81 -6.68
CA PRO A 166 -22.67 -8.85 -6.34
C PRO A 166 -23.14 -9.08 -4.90
N ILE A 167 -23.32 -8.00 -4.15
CA ILE A 167 -23.78 -8.00 -2.76
C ILE A 167 -24.83 -6.92 -2.52
N GLN A 168 -25.47 -7.00 -1.36
CA GLN A 168 -26.23 -5.90 -0.79
C GLN A 168 -25.36 -5.20 0.26
N VAL A 169 -25.24 -3.87 0.15
CA VAL A 169 -24.46 -3.04 1.09
C VAL A 169 -25.04 -3.19 2.50
N GLN A 170 -24.16 -3.49 3.46
CA GLN A 170 -24.54 -3.61 4.87
C GLN A 170 -24.34 -2.27 5.56
N ARG A 171 -25.46 -1.63 5.93
CA ARG A 171 -25.48 -0.31 6.56
C ARG A 171 -26.18 -0.34 7.92
N ARG A 172 -25.66 0.44 8.87
CA ARG A 172 -26.32 0.80 10.13
C ARG A 172 -26.14 2.29 10.41
N ASP A 173 -27.14 2.90 11.03
CA ASP A 173 -27.05 4.29 11.45
C ASP A 173 -26.10 4.42 12.65
N GLY A 174 -24.95 5.05 12.43
CA GLY A 174 -23.93 5.31 13.44
C GLY A 174 -23.72 6.80 13.71
N GLN A 175 -22.81 7.12 14.63
CA GLN A 175 -22.48 8.51 14.99
C GLN A 175 -21.74 9.24 13.85
N ASP A 176 -20.88 8.54 13.14
CA ASP A 176 -20.15 9.00 11.95
C ASP A 176 -20.62 8.22 10.71
N ALA A 177 -21.13 8.96 9.72
CA ALA A 177 -21.63 8.43 8.46
C ALA A 177 -20.52 7.82 7.59
N THR A 178 -19.25 8.18 7.82
CA THR A 178 -18.08 7.69 7.06
C THR A 178 -17.94 6.18 7.13
N TRP A 179 -18.27 5.59 8.29
CA TRP A 179 -18.09 4.15 8.56
C TRP A 179 -19.42 3.40 8.67
N ALA A 180 -20.56 4.05 8.42
CA ALA A 180 -21.90 3.44 8.52
C ALA A 180 -22.06 2.18 7.64
N GLU A 181 -21.29 2.08 6.55
CA GLU A 181 -21.33 0.95 5.60
C GLU A 181 -20.13 -0.01 5.76
N SER A 182 -19.27 0.21 6.76
CA SER A 182 -18.05 -0.59 7.01
C SER A 182 -18.33 -2.06 7.27
N PHE A 183 -19.53 -2.39 7.78
CA PHE A 183 -19.98 -3.77 7.98
C PHE A 183 -19.98 -4.60 6.70
N THR A 184 -20.08 -3.96 5.53
CA THR A 184 -20.02 -4.63 4.23
C THR A 184 -18.70 -5.39 4.05
N LYS A 185 -17.60 -4.91 4.65
CA LYS A 185 -16.30 -5.60 4.69
C LYS A 185 -16.42 -7.02 5.26
N LEU A 186 -17.30 -7.20 6.25
CA LEU A 186 -17.44 -8.45 6.99
C LEU A 186 -18.16 -9.54 6.20
N LEU A 187 -18.74 -9.21 5.04
CA LEU A 187 -19.22 -10.21 4.07
C LEU A 187 -18.09 -11.11 3.52
N ALA A 188 -16.82 -10.71 3.69
CA ALA A 188 -15.67 -11.54 3.38
C ALA A 188 -15.67 -12.87 4.16
N PHE A 189 -16.23 -12.91 5.38
CA PHE A 189 -16.36 -14.14 6.16
C PHE A 189 -17.34 -15.16 5.55
N ASN A 190 -18.20 -14.72 4.63
CA ASN A 190 -19.15 -15.58 3.91
C ASN A 190 -18.58 -16.14 2.59
N GLN A 191 -17.35 -15.78 2.21
CA GLN A 191 -16.72 -16.22 0.95
C GLN A 191 -16.04 -17.60 1.14
N THR A 192 -16.84 -18.62 1.44
CA THR A 192 -16.40 -19.96 1.87
C THR A 192 -15.78 -20.82 0.77
N SER A 193 -15.78 -20.36 -0.48
CA SER A 193 -15.01 -20.97 -1.57
C SER A 193 -13.49 -20.81 -1.39
N TYR A 194 -13.05 -19.87 -0.54
CA TYR A 194 -11.65 -19.66 -0.22
C TYR A 194 -11.30 -20.21 1.17
N ALA A 195 -10.10 -20.78 1.28
CA ALA A 195 -9.54 -21.22 2.54
C ALA A 195 -9.06 -20.05 3.41
N ARG A 196 -8.54 -18.99 2.79
CA ARG A 196 -8.15 -17.75 3.47
C ARG A 196 -8.35 -16.54 2.59
N ILE A 197 -8.66 -15.43 3.25
CA ILE A 197 -8.88 -14.14 2.61
C ILE A 197 -8.08 -13.07 3.32
N LEU A 198 -7.45 -12.19 2.55
CA LEU A 198 -6.88 -10.94 3.04
C LEU A 198 -7.78 -9.78 2.60
N ALA A 199 -8.58 -9.25 3.52
CA ALA A 199 -9.40 -8.07 3.30
C ALA A 199 -8.58 -6.81 3.60
N LEU A 200 -8.60 -5.86 2.66
CA LEU A 200 -7.86 -4.60 2.76
C LEU A 200 -8.83 -3.42 2.67
N ASP A 201 -8.58 -2.35 3.42
CA ASP A 201 -9.31 -1.10 3.20
C ASP A 201 -8.89 -0.45 1.87
N SER A 202 -9.89 -0.02 1.09
CA SER A 202 -9.67 0.56 -0.24
C SER A 202 -8.96 1.91 -0.21
N ASP A 203 -8.86 2.54 0.97
CA ASP A 203 -8.15 3.80 1.17
C ASP A 203 -6.66 3.64 1.52
N SER A 204 -6.16 2.40 1.39
CA SER A 204 -4.75 2.05 1.56
C SER A 204 -3.98 2.10 0.24
N THR A 205 -2.67 2.31 0.32
CA THR A 205 -1.74 2.15 -0.81
C THR A 205 -0.85 0.94 -0.57
N VAL A 206 -0.98 -0.09 -1.40
CA VAL A 206 -0.17 -1.31 -1.29
C VAL A 206 1.19 -1.11 -1.94
N LEU A 207 2.26 -1.23 -1.16
CA LEU A 207 3.62 -0.99 -1.66
C LEU A 207 4.31 -2.28 -2.12
N GLN A 208 4.01 -3.41 -1.48
CA GLN A 208 4.62 -4.72 -1.73
C GLN A 208 3.57 -5.82 -1.66
N SER A 209 3.89 -6.99 -2.21
CA SER A 209 3.04 -8.18 -2.05
C SER A 209 2.95 -8.57 -0.56
N MET A 210 1.81 -9.12 -0.17
CA MET A 210 1.54 -9.64 1.18
C MET A 210 1.15 -11.13 1.12
N ASP A 211 1.57 -11.82 0.05
CA ASP A 211 1.19 -13.21 -0.21
C ASP A 211 1.65 -14.17 0.91
N GLU A 212 2.72 -13.81 1.62
CA GLU A 212 3.23 -14.58 2.77
C GLU A 212 2.22 -14.66 3.92
N LEU A 213 1.32 -13.68 4.05
CA LEU A 213 0.29 -13.70 5.10
C LEU A 213 -0.66 -14.90 4.96
N PHE A 214 -0.90 -15.38 3.73
CA PHE A 214 -1.75 -16.56 3.51
C PHE A 214 -1.13 -17.86 4.04
N LEU A 215 0.18 -17.86 4.28
CA LEU A 215 0.95 -19.02 4.74
C LEU A 215 1.17 -19.02 6.26
N LEU A 216 0.66 -18.02 6.98
CA LEU A 216 0.69 -18.00 8.45
C LEU A 216 -0.01 -19.24 9.03
N PRO A 217 0.31 -19.67 10.26
CA PRO A 217 -0.39 -20.76 10.93
C PRO A 217 -1.93 -20.57 10.93
N PRO A 218 -2.72 -21.66 10.97
CA PRO A 218 -4.18 -21.58 11.04
C PRO A 218 -4.67 -20.66 12.16
N CYS A 219 -5.45 -19.65 11.79
CA CYS A 219 -6.12 -18.76 12.72
C CYS A 219 -7.45 -18.28 12.12
N PRO A 220 -8.51 -18.09 12.93
CA PRO A 220 -9.76 -17.52 12.44
C PRO A 220 -9.55 -16.12 11.87
N VAL A 221 -8.77 -15.29 12.57
CA VAL A 221 -8.47 -13.90 12.22
C VAL A 221 -7.04 -13.54 12.64
N ALA A 222 -6.33 -12.80 11.78
CA ALA A 222 -5.13 -12.06 12.12
C ALA A 222 -5.28 -10.59 11.70
N MET A 223 -4.91 -9.67 12.59
CA MET A 223 -5.01 -8.22 12.36
C MET A 223 -3.79 -7.49 12.93
N PRO A 224 -3.37 -6.37 12.31
CA PRO A 224 -2.28 -5.56 12.84
C PRO A 224 -2.67 -4.84 14.13
N ARG A 225 -1.68 -4.57 14.97
CA ARG A 225 -1.87 -3.72 16.15
C ARG A 225 -2.28 -2.30 15.74
N ALA A 226 -3.32 -1.76 16.38
CA ALA A 226 -3.65 -0.33 16.26
C ALA A 226 -2.65 0.50 17.09
N TYR A 227 -1.42 0.63 16.60
CA TYR A 227 -0.29 1.17 17.36
C TYR A 227 -0.54 2.58 17.91
N TRP A 228 -1.35 3.40 17.22
CA TRP A 228 -1.76 4.75 17.64
C TRP A 228 -2.69 4.76 18.87
N LEU A 229 -3.23 3.61 19.27
CA LEU A 229 -4.03 3.45 20.48
C LEU A 229 -3.27 2.73 21.60
N TYR A 230 -2.10 2.16 21.29
CA TYR A 230 -1.32 1.38 22.22
C TYR A 230 -0.45 2.28 23.12
N PRO A 231 -0.25 1.96 24.42
CA PRO A 231 -0.80 0.83 25.18
C PRO A 231 -2.19 1.08 25.78
N SER A 232 -2.74 2.29 25.64
CA SER A 232 -3.97 2.71 26.31
C SER A 232 -5.17 1.82 25.98
N THR A 233 -5.36 1.45 24.71
CA THR A 233 -6.30 0.41 24.33
C THR A 233 -5.59 -0.62 23.45
N LYS A 234 -5.60 -1.88 23.88
CA LYS A 234 -4.98 -3.01 23.17
C LYS A 234 -5.85 -3.46 22.00
N LYS A 235 -6.22 -2.53 21.12
CA LYS A 235 -7.05 -2.81 19.95
C LYS A 235 -6.21 -3.25 18.75
N LEU A 236 -6.81 -4.08 17.91
CA LEU A 236 -6.34 -4.45 16.59
C LEU A 236 -7.06 -3.62 15.54
N ALA A 237 -6.39 -3.31 14.45
CA ALA A 237 -6.92 -2.47 13.39
C ALA A 237 -7.44 -3.31 12.23
N SER A 238 -8.62 -2.95 11.70
CA SER A 238 -9.35 -3.72 10.69
C SER A 238 -9.09 -3.29 9.24
N HIS A 239 -8.04 -2.49 9.00
CA HIS A 239 -7.64 -2.08 7.64
C HIS A 239 -6.91 -3.19 6.87
N ILE A 240 -6.38 -4.18 7.61
CA ILE A 240 -5.87 -5.45 7.07
C ILE A 240 -6.43 -6.55 7.94
N ILE A 241 -7.16 -7.49 7.34
CA ILE A 241 -7.73 -8.63 8.04
C ILE A 241 -7.40 -9.88 7.25
N LEU A 242 -6.51 -10.72 7.78
CA LEU A 242 -6.39 -12.10 7.31
C LEU A 242 -7.48 -12.90 8.03
N LEU A 243 -8.36 -13.56 7.30
CA LEU A 243 -9.46 -14.32 7.86
C LEU A 243 -9.61 -15.69 7.21
N THR A 244 -10.17 -16.62 7.99
CA THR A 244 -10.66 -17.91 7.50
C THR A 244 -12.18 -17.83 7.36
N PRO A 245 -12.75 -17.83 6.14
CA PRO A 245 -14.19 -17.79 5.94
C PRO A 245 -14.88 -18.99 6.60
N SER A 246 -16.04 -18.76 7.22
CA SER A 246 -16.79 -19.81 7.93
C SER A 246 -18.25 -19.38 8.11
N PRO A 247 -19.23 -20.22 7.75
CA PRO A 247 -20.65 -19.91 7.98
C PRO A 247 -20.94 -19.66 9.47
N THR A 248 -20.31 -20.43 10.37
CA THR A 248 -20.48 -20.28 11.83
C THR A 248 -19.92 -18.95 12.31
N THR A 249 -18.72 -18.59 11.88
CA THR A 249 -18.09 -17.30 12.24
C THR A 249 -18.87 -16.13 11.65
N PHE A 250 -19.36 -16.26 10.42
CA PHE A 250 -20.18 -15.25 9.78
C PHE A 250 -21.51 -15.04 10.51
N ALA A 251 -22.17 -16.11 10.97
CA ALA A 251 -23.38 -16.01 11.79
C ALA A 251 -23.11 -15.26 13.11
N LEU A 252 -22.01 -15.56 13.80
CA LEU A 252 -21.60 -14.85 15.02
C LEU A 252 -21.39 -13.35 14.78
N ILE A 253 -20.73 -13.01 13.67
CA ILE A 253 -20.50 -11.62 13.26
C ILE A 253 -21.82 -10.93 12.98
N THR A 254 -22.71 -11.53 12.19
CA THR A 254 -24.05 -10.98 11.88
C THR A 254 -24.84 -10.72 13.16
N SER A 255 -24.90 -11.68 14.09
CA SER A 255 -25.56 -11.50 15.38
C SER A 255 -24.92 -10.41 16.26
N ARG A 256 -23.63 -10.09 16.07
CA ARG A 256 -22.98 -8.99 16.77
C ARG A 256 -23.23 -7.63 16.11
N ILE A 257 -23.35 -7.60 14.78
CA ILE A 257 -23.76 -6.41 14.01
C ILE A 257 -25.20 -6.00 14.36
N GLU A 258 -26.11 -6.97 14.55
CA GLU A 258 -27.49 -6.69 14.97
C GLU A 258 -27.59 -5.98 16.32
N ARG A 259 -26.59 -6.18 17.20
CA ARG A 259 -26.49 -5.56 18.52
C ARG A 259 -25.52 -4.37 18.55
N ALA A 260 -25.03 -3.93 17.39
CA ALA A 260 -24.07 -2.84 17.27
C ALA A 260 -24.63 -1.54 17.84
N GLN A 261 -23.82 -0.88 18.69
CA GLN A 261 -24.14 0.45 19.20
C GLN A 261 -23.81 1.53 18.16
N LYS A 262 -24.26 2.77 18.38
CA LYS A 262 -24.01 3.89 17.43
C LYS A 262 -22.54 4.15 17.11
N ASN A 263 -21.63 3.77 18.00
CA ASN A 263 -20.18 3.95 17.83
C ASN A 263 -19.46 2.67 17.43
N ASP A 264 -20.20 1.57 17.23
CA ASP A 264 -19.63 0.32 16.77
C ASP A 264 -19.54 0.34 15.25
N TYR A 265 -18.33 0.08 14.75
CA TYR A 265 -18.05 -0.18 13.35
C TYR A 265 -17.34 -1.51 13.20
N ASP A 266 -16.89 -1.84 12.00
CA ASP A 266 -16.15 -3.08 11.71
C ASP A 266 -15.02 -3.37 12.72
N MET A 267 -14.25 -2.35 13.12
CA MET A 267 -13.17 -2.49 14.10
C MET A 267 -13.69 -2.89 15.48
N GLU A 268 -14.76 -2.27 15.99
CA GLU A 268 -15.37 -2.61 17.28
C GLU A 268 -15.93 -4.03 17.27
N ILE A 269 -16.66 -4.42 16.22
CA ILE A 269 -17.22 -5.77 16.07
C ILE A 269 -16.10 -6.81 16.11
N LEU A 270 -15.03 -6.61 15.35
CA LEU A 270 -13.93 -7.58 15.28
C LEU A 270 -13.11 -7.65 16.58
N ASN A 271 -12.91 -6.51 17.27
CA ASN A 271 -12.20 -6.53 18.54
C ASN A 271 -13.02 -7.15 19.67
N ASP A 272 -14.35 -6.99 19.65
CA ASP A 272 -15.25 -7.64 20.60
C ASP A 272 -15.23 -9.17 20.45
N LEU A 273 -15.29 -9.65 19.20
CA LEU A 273 -15.34 -11.08 18.91
C LEU A 273 -13.99 -11.79 18.95
N PHE A 274 -12.92 -11.12 18.47
CA PHE A 274 -11.62 -11.75 18.24
C PHE A 274 -10.46 -11.07 18.95
N GLY A 275 -10.66 -9.93 19.63
CA GLY A 275 -9.54 -9.16 20.20
C GLY A 275 -8.67 -9.94 21.18
N ALA A 276 -9.23 -10.94 21.87
CA ALA A 276 -8.51 -11.80 22.80
C ALA A 276 -7.82 -13.02 22.16
N SER A 277 -8.24 -13.44 20.97
CA SER A 277 -7.83 -14.70 20.33
C SER A 277 -7.20 -14.54 18.94
N ALA A 278 -7.29 -13.35 18.34
CA ALA A 278 -6.72 -13.06 17.04
C ALA A 278 -5.19 -13.11 17.08
N MET A 279 -4.61 -13.62 15.99
CA MET A 279 -3.17 -13.49 15.76
C MET A 279 -2.83 -12.02 15.51
N VAL A 280 -1.82 -11.51 16.22
CA VAL A 280 -1.42 -10.10 16.10
C VAL A 280 -0.35 -9.96 15.03
N LEU A 281 -0.67 -9.26 13.94
CA LEU A 281 0.31 -8.92 12.91
C LEU A 281 1.19 -7.74 13.39
N PRO A 282 2.50 -7.76 13.10
CA PRO A 282 3.38 -6.64 13.40
C PRO A 282 2.99 -5.44 12.55
N HIS A 283 2.65 -4.30 13.17
CA HIS A 283 2.15 -3.15 12.43
C HIS A 283 3.21 -2.52 11.51
N ARG A 284 4.50 -2.56 11.84
CA ARG A 284 5.54 -1.86 11.07
C ARG A 284 5.66 -2.30 9.60
N ALA A 285 5.40 -3.58 9.31
CA ALA A 285 5.49 -4.10 7.94
C ALA A 285 4.21 -3.84 7.12
N TYR A 286 3.06 -3.69 7.79
CA TYR A 286 1.75 -3.77 7.15
C TYR A 286 0.90 -2.50 7.32
N ALA A 287 1.16 -1.70 8.35
CA ALA A 287 0.26 -0.66 8.84
C ALA A 287 1.04 0.61 9.22
N LEU A 288 1.04 1.57 8.29
CA LEU A 288 1.56 2.92 8.52
C LEU A 288 0.49 3.95 8.18
N LEU A 289 0.03 4.70 9.18
CA LEU A 289 -0.88 5.80 8.92
C LEU A 289 -0.11 6.97 8.31
N THR A 290 -0.67 7.61 7.28
CA THR A 290 -0.11 8.84 6.71
C THR A 290 -0.04 9.98 7.73
N SER A 291 -0.84 9.91 8.80
CA SER A 291 -0.75 10.84 9.92
C SER A 291 0.60 10.77 10.62
N GLU A 292 1.31 9.63 10.57
CA GLU A 292 2.62 9.43 11.18
C GLU A 292 3.62 10.48 10.72
N PHE A 293 3.60 10.86 9.45
CA PHE A 293 4.48 11.88 8.87
C PHE A 293 4.24 13.29 9.42
N ARG A 294 3.10 13.52 10.09
CA ARG A 294 2.77 14.78 10.78
C ARG A 294 3.16 14.77 12.26
N ALA A 295 3.63 13.64 12.80
CA ALA A 295 4.10 13.59 14.19
C ALA A 295 5.47 14.22 14.32
N ALA A 296 5.67 14.90 15.46
CA ALA A 296 7.01 15.09 16.00
C ALA A 296 7.52 13.83 16.73
N ASP A 297 6.62 13.04 17.34
CA ASP A 297 6.97 11.82 18.06
C ASP A 297 6.44 10.56 17.35
N HIS A 298 7.37 9.69 16.94
CA HIS A 298 7.12 8.42 16.27
C HIS A 298 7.18 7.20 17.22
N SER A 299 7.31 7.43 18.53
CA SER A 299 7.44 6.38 19.54
C SER A 299 6.30 5.35 19.48
N PHE A 300 5.07 5.76 19.16
CA PHE A 300 3.94 4.85 18.97
C PHE A 300 4.18 3.85 17.84
N TYR A 301 4.71 4.31 16.72
CA TYR A 301 5.02 3.45 15.57
C TYR A 301 6.28 2.59 15.84
N LEU A 302 7.27 3.15 16.54
CA LEU A 302 8.53 2.46 16.84
C LEU A 302 8.44 1.49 18.04
N GLY A 303 7.38 1.55 18.86
CA GLY A 303 7.12 0.61 19.95
C GLY A 303 7.41 1.12 21.37
N GLY A 304 7.62 2.43 21.56
CA GLY A 304 7.89 3.07 22.87
C GLY A 304 6.83 4.09 23.34
N GLY A 305 5.82 4.38 22.53
CA GLY A 305 4.86 5.46 22.81
C GLY A 305 3.86 5.15 23.93
N ARG A 306 3.37 6.21 24.58
CA ARG A 306 2.29 6.16 25.59
C ARG A 306 1.23 7.20 25.27
N GLY A 307 -0.04 6.80 25.19
CA GLY A 307 -1.18 7.70 24.96
C GLY A 307 -2.10 7.27 23.81
N ARG A 308 -2.83 8.22 23.23
CA ARG A 308 -3.76 7.99 22.12
C ARG A 308 -3.57 9.03 21.03
N ARG A 309 -3.44 8.57 19.79
CA ARG A 309 -3.33 9.41 18.59
C ARG A 309 -4.48 9.13 17.63
N ARG A 310 -4.90 10.13 16.87
CA ARG A 310 -5.96 9.99 15.87
C ARG A 310 -5.37 9.52 14.54
N SER A 311 -6.17 8.76 13.78
CA SER A 311 -5.98 8.64 12.33
C SER A 311 -6.06 10.03 11.68
N ASP A 312 -5.71 10.17 10.40
CA ASP A 312 -5.32 11.43 9.74
C ASP A 312 -6.30 12.63 9.78
N TRP A 313 -7.40 12.49 10.51
CA TRP A 313 -8.21 13.56 11.06
C TRP A 313 -7.40 14.79 11.52
N PRO A 314 -7.87 16.02 11.24
CA PRO A 314 -9.08 16.38 10.49
C PRO A 314 -8.88 16.43 8.97
N VAL A 315 -7.76 15.93 8.42
CA VAL A 315 -7.53 15.97 6.97
C VAL A 315 -8.47 14.97 6.31
N PRO A 316 -9.30 15.41 5.34
CA PRO A 316 -10.26 14.51 4.69
C PRO A 316 -9.53 13.46 3.84
N LYS A 317 -10.28 12.43 3.44
CA LYS A 317 -9.77 11.36 2.58
C LYS A 317 -9.21 11.93 1.26
N PRO A 318 -8.17 11.32 0.65
CA PRO A 318 -7.47 11.91 -0.50
C PRO A 318 -8.32 12.22 -1.73
N TRP A 319 -9.46 11.53 -1.91
CA TRP A 319 -10.39 11.73 -3.03
C TRP A 319 -11.54 12.70 -2.74
N VAL A 320 -11.65 13.23 -1.53
CA VAL A 320 -12.59 14.30 -1.20
C VAL A 320 -11.94 15.62 -1.57
N THR A 321 -12.68 16.47 -2.28
CA THR A 321 -12.19 17.81 -2.65
C THR A 321 -11.83 18.58 -1.39
N ASN A 322 -10.52 18.78 -1.19
CA ASN A 322 -10.02 19.47 -0.01
C ASN A 322 -9.95 20.97 -0.28
N LYS A 323 -10.20 21.78 0.75
CA LYS A 323 -9.76 23.18 0.70
C LYS A 323 -8.23 23.15 0.76
N GLU A 324 -7.54 23.61 -0.28
CA GLU A 324 -6.07 23.69 -0.26
C GLU A 324 -5.54 24.35 1.01
N SER A 325 -6.30 25.30 1.58
CA SER A 325 -6.00 25.95 2.84
C SER A 325 -5.87 24.98 4.02
N LEU A 326 -6.79 24.03 4.19
CA LEU A 326 -6.72 23.04 5.27
C LEU A 326 -5.51 22.11 5.09
N ARG A 327 -5.20 21.75 3.84
CA ARG A 327 -4.02 20.93 3.54
C ARG A 327 -2.72 21.64 3.91
N ARG A 328 -2.57 22.91 3.50
CA ARG A 328 -1.42 23.76 3.85
C ARG A 328 -1.32 24.03 5.35
N GLU A 329 -2.46 24.10 6.05
CA GLU A 329 -2.49 24.26 7.51
C GLU A 329 -2.02 23.00 8.24
N LYS A 330 -2.32 21.81 7.70
CA LYS A 330 -2.07 20.53 8.37
C LYS A 330 -0.82 19.79 7.88
N GLU A 331 -0.13 20.28 6.85
CA GLU A 331 1.10 19.64 6.37
C GLU A 331 2.21 19.67 7.44
N PRO A 332 3.11 18.67 7.46
CA PRO A 332 4.25 18.67 8.38
C PRO A 332 5.10 19.95 8.24
N PRO A 333 5.67 20.50 9.33
CA PRO A 333 6.67 21.56 9.22
C PRO A 333 7.91 21.03 8.48
N CYS A 334 8.64 21.91 7.79
CA CYS A 334 10.01 21.57 7.38
C CYS A 334 10.92 21.63 8.62
N GLY A 335 11.97 20.81 8.66
CA GLY A 335 12.93 20.78 9.76
C GLY A 335 13.55 22.15 10.06
N GLU A 336 14.04 22.32 11.29
CA GLU A 336 14.71 23.55 11.71
C GLU A 336 15.88 23.86 10.77
N GLY A 337 15.77 24.95 10.02
CA GLY A 337 16.72 25.29 8.95
C GLY A 337 16.21 25.09 7.52
N ARG A 338 14.90 25.24 7.24
CA ARG A 338 14.24 25.52 5.93
C ARG A 338 14.57 24.65 4.70
N GLU A 339 15.52 23.72 4.75
CA GLU A 339 15.96 22.93 3.60
C GLU A 339 15.50 21.46 3.66
N ASP A 340 15.20 20.91 4.84
CA ASP A 340 14.72 19.53 4.95
C ASP A 340 13.19 19.48 5.13
N CYS A 341 12.47 19.46 4.01
CA CYS A 341 11.03 19.30 3.95
C CYS A 341 10.60 17.84 3.67
N LEU A 342 11.47 16.85 3.88
CA LEU A 342 11.21 15.47 3.43
C LEU A 342 9.86 14.91 3.92
N GLN A 343 9.52 15.11 5.20
CA GLN A 343 8.24 14.64 5.75
C GLN A 343 7.05 15.30 5.04
N ARG A 344 7.13 16.60 4.77
CA ARG A 344 6.11 17.36 4.04
C ARG A 344 6.00 16.89 2.59
N ASP A 345 7.13 16.68 1.93
CA ASP A 345 7.19 16.24 0.54
C ASP A 345 6.60 14.84 0.39
N LEU A 346 6.95 13.92 1.29
CA LEU A 346 6.37 12.57 1.33
C LEU A 346 4.88 12.62 1.63
N TRP A 347 4.47 13.34 2.68
CA TRP A 347 3.06 13.45 3.06
C TRP A 347 2.22 14.05 1.93
N ASN A 348 2.69 15.14 1.32
CA ASN A 348 2.00 15.72 0.17
C ASN A 348 2.01 14.77 -1.03
N GLY A 349 3.13 14.11 -1.29
CA GLY A 349 3.31 13.13 -2.35
C GLY A 349 2.31 11.98 -2.28
N PHE A 350 2.07 11.38 -1.12
CA PHE A 350 1.10 10.29 -0.99
C PHE A 350 -0.32 10.67 -1.42
N TYR A 351 -0.75 11.88 -1.09
CA TYR A 351 -2.06 12.37 -1.49
C TYR A 351 -2.13 12.77 -2.96
N GLU A 352 -1.07 13.35 -3.51
CA GLU A 352 -1.02 13.69 -4.95
C GLU A 352 -1.01 12.41 -5.78
N ASP A 353 -0.12 11.46 -5.46
CA ASP A 353 -0.05 10.14 -6.09
C ASP A 353 -1.42 9.44 -6.08
N PHE A 354 -2.10 9.42 -4.91
CA PHE A 354 -3.42 8.82 -4.82
C PHE A 354 -4.44 9.50 -5.76
N ARG A 355 -4.45 10.85 -5.82
CA ARG A 355 -5.34 11.60 -6.72
C ARG A 355 -5.02 11.35 -8.18
N GLU A 356 -3.74 11.34 -8.55
CA GLU A 356 -3.31 11.11 -9.93
C GLU A 356 -3.67 9.70 -10.41
N ARG A 357 -3.40 8.67 -9.60
CA ARG A 357 -3.80 7.29 -9.92
C ARG A 357 -5.31 7.16 -10.08
N ARG A 358 -6.08 7.84 -9.22
CA ARG A 358 -7.54 7.89 -9.33
C ARG A 358 -8.02 8.52 -10.63
N LYS A 359 -7.41 9.65 -11.02
CA LYS A 359 -7.71 10.32 -12.31
C LYS A 359 -7.39 9.40 -13.49
N LYS A 360 -6.22 8.77 -13.49
CA LYS A 360 -5.78 7.81 -14.53
C LYS A 360 -6.74 6.62 -14.64
N THR A 361 -7.13 6.02 -13.52
CA THR A 361 -8.07 4.89 -13.47
C THR A 361 -9.39 5.24 -14.15
N ARG A 362 -10.00 6.39 -13.81
CA ARG A 362 -11.26 6.84 -14.40
C ARG A 362 -11.16 7.11 -15.90
N LEU A 363 -10.09 7.79 -16.34
CA LEU A 363 -9.87 8.08 -17.77
C LEU A 363 -9.66 6.79 -18.57
N SER A 364 -8.90 5.83 -18.03
CA SER A 364 -8.67 4.54 -18.69
C SER A 364 -9.95 3.72 -18.83
N ALA A 365 -10.83 3.75 -17.83
CA ALA A 365 -12.12 3.07 -17.87
C ALA A 365 -13.05 3.66 -18.96
N ALA A 366 -13.03 4.99 -19.13
CA ALA A 366 -13.77 5.65 -20.21
C ALA A 366 -13.23 5.26 -21.60
N ALA A 367 -11.90 5.22 -21.78
CA ALA A 367 -11.26 4.91 -23.06
C ALA A 367 -11.50 3.47 -23.54
N LEU A 368 -11.61 2.48 -22.63
CA LEU A 368 -11.93 1.09 -22.97
C LEU A 368 -13.27 0.95 -23.70
N ALA A 369 -14.27 1.73 -23.28
CA ALA A 369 -15.60 1.70 -23.89
C ALA A 369 -15.57 2.21 -25.33
N ASP A 370 -14.84 3.31 -25.57
CA ASP A 370 -14.69 3.89 -26.91
C ASP A 370 -13.97 2.93 -27.87
N ASN A 371 -12.92 2.25 -27.40
CA ASN A 371 -12.15 1.34 -28.24
C ASN A 371 -12.96 0.09 -28.62
N THR A 372 -13.74 -0.46 -27.68
CA THR A 372 -14.63 -1.61 -27.93
C THR A 372 -15.67 -1.28 -29.01
N GLN A 373 -16.22 -0.06 -28.99
CA GLN A 373 -17.17 0.36 -30.01
C GLN A 373 -16.53 0.53 -31.39
N ARG A 374 -15.29 1.04 -31.47
CA ARG A 374 -14.54 1.14 -32.74
C ARG A 374 -14.29 -0.24 -33.35
N VAL A 375 -13.92 -1.23 -32.55
CA VAL A 375 -13.72 -2.60 -33.01
C VAL A 375 -15.02 -3.20 -33.53
N LYS A 376 -16.14 -3.05 -32.79
CA LYS A 376 -17.46 -3.56 -33.20
C LYS A 376 -17.98 -2.92 -34.49
N ARG A 377 -17.73 -1.62 -34.71
CA ARG A 377 -18.09 -0.95 -35.98
C ARG A 377 -17.28 -1.48 -37.17
N ARG A 378 -15.99 -1.77 -36.95
CA ARG A 378 -15.12 -2.33 -37.99
C ARG A 378 -15.52 -3.76 -38.37
N SER A 379 -15.89 -4.59 -37.40
CA SER A 379 -16.33 -5.98 -37.68
C SER A 379 -17.66 -6.02 -38.47
N LEU A 380 -18.61 -5.14 -38.13
CA LEU A 380 -19.88 -5.04 -38.87
C LEU A 380 -19.68 -4.55 -40.31
N SER A 381 -18.72 -3.64 -40.53
CA SER A 381 -18.41 -3.18 -41.90
C SER A 381 -17.73 -4.24 -42.77
N THR A 382 -17.02 -5.20 -42.17
CA THR A 382 -16.35 -6.30 -42.91
C THR A 382 -17.27 -7.48 -43.20
N GLU A 383 -18.38 -7.65 -42.48
CA GLU A 383 -19.40 -8.67 -42.76
C GLU A 383 -20.45 -8.21 -43.81
N SER A 384 -20.42 -6.93 -44.17
CA SER A 384 -21.36 -6.30 -45.12
C SER A 384 -20.82 -6.20 -46.56
N THR A 385 -19.65 -6.79 -46.81
CA THR A 385 -18.96 -6.93 -48.11
C THR A 385 -18.68 -8.39 -48.36
#